data_AF-A0A8S4RDK5-F1
#
_entry.id   AF-A0A8S4RDK5-F1
#
_cell.length_a   1.000
_cell.length_b   1.000
_cell.length_c   1.000
_cell.angle_alpha   90.00
_cell.angle_beta   90.00
_cell.angle_gamma   90.00
#
_symmetry.space_group_name_H-M   'P 1'
#
loop_
_entity.id
_entity.type
_entity.pdbx_description
1 polymer ?
#
loop_
_entity_poly.entity_id
_entity_poly.type
_entity_poly.pdbx_seq_one_letter_code
_entity_poly.pdbx_strand_id
1 'polypeptide(L)'
;MGSAEYVQIKELKAGMKNINAVFIVLEVGPPTLTKEAREVRTLRVADASGAVHLSVWDEAGALLQPGDIVRLTRGYAALWRAALTLYSGKAGDIQKVGEFCMLFNEQVNMSEPQAAPPPPAPPALDAPLKGYARGRAPPRATSRR
;
A
#
# COMPACT_ATOMS: atom_id res chain seq x y z
N MET A 1 5.52 -35.33 3.27
CA MET A 1 6.09 -33.97 3.35
C MET A 1 4.94 -33.01 3.17
N GLY A 2 4.51 -32.32 4.23
CA GLY A 2 3.43 -31.35 4.10
C GLY A 2 3.87 -30.27 3.13
N SER A 3 3.19 -30.16 2.00
CA SER A 3 3.35 -29.03 1.08
C SER A 3 3.06 -27.77 1.88
N ALA A 4 4.10 -27.02 2.24
CA ALA A 4 3.91 -25.69 2.80
C ALA A 4 3.19 -24.88 1.71
N GLU A 5 1.91 -24.59 1.95
CA GLU A 5 1.12 -23.79 1.03
C GLU A 5 1.70 -22.38 1.05
N TYR A 6 2.25 -21.96 -0.09
CA TYR A 6 2.80 -20.62 -0.25
C TYR A 6 1.67 -19.69 -0.69
N VAL A 7 1.47 -18.65 0.10
CA VAL A 7 0.47 -17.61 -0.16
C VAL A 7 1.07 -16.62 -1.15
N GLN A 8 0.29 -16.29 -2.19
CA GLN A 8 0.65 -15.27 -3.16
C GLN A 8 0.51 -13.87 -2.55
N ILE A 9 1.35 -12.92 -2.98
CA ILE A 9 1.33 -11.54 -2.47
C ILE A 9 -0.06 -10.88 -2.64
N LYS A 10 -0.75 -11.13 -3.76
CA LYS A 10 -2.11 -10.61 -4.01
C LYS A 10 -3.14 -11.04 -2.96
N GLU A 11 -2.90 -12.15 -2.27
CA GLU A 11 -3.84 -12.73 -1.29
C GLU A 11 -3.58 -12.23 0.14
N LEU A 12 -2.49 -11.48 0.33
CA LEU A 12 -2.11 -10.94 1.63
C LEU A 12 -3.12 -9.89 2.08
N LYS A 13 -3.56 -10.02 3.33
CA LYS A 13 -4.46 -9.09 4.02
C LYS A 13 -3.88 -8.73 5.38
N ALA A 14 -4.18 -7.52 5.82
CA ALA A 14 -3.80 -7.05 7.14
C ALA A 14 -4.38 -7.98 8.23
N GLY A 15 -3.54 -8.38 9.19
CA GLY A 15 -3.91 -9.26 10.30
C GLY A 15 -3.67 -10.75 10.03
N MET A 16 -3.27 -11.14 8.82
CA MET A 16 -2.88 -12.53 8.52
C MET A 16 -1.59 -12.91 9.26
N LYS A 17 -1.55 -14.14 9.77
CA LYS A 17 -0.42 -14.73 10.52
C LYS A 17 -0.08 -16.09 9.94
N ASN A 18 1.10 -16.60 10.26
CA ASN A 18 1.61 -17.89 9.79
C ASN A 18 1.69 -17.98 8.26
N ILE A 19 2.06 -16.87 7.63
CA ILE A 19 2.17 -16.72 6.18
C ILE A 19 3.48 -17.34 5.73
N ASN A 20 3.41 -18.24 4.76
CA ASN A 20 4.59 -18.71 4.03
C ASN A 20 4.52 -18.12 2.63
N ALA A 21 5.56 -17.42 2.20
CA ALA A 21 5.59 -16.78 0.88
C ALA A 21 7.00 -16.84 0.31
N VAL A 22 7.10 -16.89 -1.02
CA VAL A 22 8.38 -16.81 -1.74
C VAL A 22 8.28 -15.64 -2.70
N PHE A 23 9.28 -14.77 -2.66
CA PHE A 23 9.29 -13.53 -3.43
C PHE A 23 10.72 -13.13 -3.80
N ILE A 24 10.85 -12.28 -4.81
CA ILE A 24 12.11 -11.67 -5.20
C ILE A 24 12.21 -10.26 -4.60
N VAL A 25 13.41 -9.90 -4.14
CA VAL A 25 13.71 -8.54 -3.68
C VAL A 25 13.92 -7.64 -4.89
N LEU A 26 13.15 -6.56 -4.98
CA LEU A 26 13.28 -5.55 -6.04
C LEU A 26 14.19 -4.41 -5.58
N GLU A 27 13.92 -3.86 -4.40
CA GLU A 27 14.64 -2.70 -3.88
C GLU A 27 14.87 -2.85 -2.37
N VAL A 28 16.02 -2.35 -1.90
CA VAL A 28 16.37 -2.31 -0.48
C VAL A 28 16.40 -0.85 -0.05
N GLY A 29 15.46 -0.46 0.82
CA GLY A 29 15.41 0.88 1.38
C GLY A 29 16.53 1.15 2.40
N PRO A 30 16.75 2.42 2.75
CA PRO A 30 17.79 2.81 3.70
C PRO A 30 17.50 2.25 5.12
N PRO A 31 18.55 1.96 5.90
CA PRO A 31 18.39 1.56 7.29
C PRO A 31 17.79 2.66 8.13
N THR A 32 16.73 2.31 8.87
CA THR A 32 16.11 3.17 9.86
C THR A 32 16.48 2.65 11.25
N LEU A 33 17.04 3.50 12.10
CA LEU A 33 17.32 3.14 13.49
C LEU A 33 16.09 3.43 14.34
N THR A 34 15.61 2.42 15.09
CA THR A 34 14.53 2.62 16.06
C THR A 34 15.08 3.22 17.36
N LYS A 35 14.18 3.69 18.23
CA LYS A 35 14.53 4.24 19.55
C LYS A 35 15.26 3.24 20.45
N GLU A 36 15.15 1.95 20.14
CA GLU A 36 15.77 0.83 20.85
C GLU A 36 17.13 0.43 20.25
N ALA A 37 17.70 1.27 19.38
CA ALA A 37 18.94 1.02 18.63
C ALA A 37 18.88 -0.25 17.76
N ARG A 38 17.68 -0.68 17.34
CA ARG A 38 17.51 -1.73 16.35
C ARG A 38 17.45 -1.15 14.96
N GLU A 39 18.15 -1.80 14.03
CA GLU A 39 18.11 -1.43 12.63
C GLU A 39 16.91 -2.12 11.96
N VAL A 40 16.09 -1.35 11.25
CA VAL A 40 15.01 -1.89 10.44
C VAL A 40 15.15 -1.36 9.01
N ARG A 41 15.04 -2.27 8.04
CA ARG A 41 15.04 -1.94 6.62
C ARG A 41 13.70 -2.32 6.01
N THR A 42 13.19 -1.42 5.18
CA THR A 42 12.00 -1.69 4.37
C THR A 42 12.48 -2.07 2.97
N LEU A 43 12.16 -3.29 2.56
CA LEU A 43 12.46 -3.82 1.23
C LEU A 43 11.17 -3.84 0.42
N ARG A 44 11.30 -3.59 -0.88
CA ARG A 44 10.23 -3.84 -1.84
C ARG A 44 10.42 -5.24 -2.40
N VAL A 45 9.44 -6.11 -2.23
CA VAL A 45 9.48 -7.49 -2.71
C VAL A 45 8.30 -7.77 -3.63
N ALA A 46 8.47 -8.68 -4.58
CA ALA A 46 7.42 -9.04 -5.52
C ALA A 46 7.40 -10.53 -5.85
N ASP A 47 6.27 -11.00 -6.33
CA ASP A 47 6.06 -12.33 -6.89
C ASP A 47 5.27 -12.18 -8.19
N ALA A 48 4.90 -13.31 -8.82
CA ALA A 48 4.11 -13.30 -10.06
C ALA A 48 2.74 -12.61 -9.92
N SER A 49 2.25 -12.43 -8.70
CA SER A 49 0.94 -11.89 -8.39
C SER A 49 0.94 -10.38 -8.10
N GLY A 50 2.02 -9.84 -7.52
CA GLY A 50 2.15 -8.43 -7.20
C GLY A 50 3.36 -8.11 -6.31
N ALA A 51 3.43 -6.87 -5.85
CA ALA A 51 4.49 -6.37 -4.98
C ALA A 51 3.95 -5.89 -3.62
N VAL A 52 4.78 -6.01 -2.58
CA VAL A 52 4.49 -5.57 -1.21
C VAL A 52 5.77 -5.12 -0.49
N HIS A 53 5.62 -4.28 0.52
CA HIS A 53 6.70 -3.93 1.42
C HIS A 53 6.99 -5.06 2.42
N LEU A 54 8.27 -5.33 2.67
CA LEU A 54 8.76 -6.25 3.68
C LEU A 54 9.64 -5.47 4.66
N SER A 55 9.31 -5.49 5.95
CA SER A 55 10.17 -4.93 7.00
C SER A 55 11.00 -6.04 7.64
N VAL A 56 12.31 -5.96 7.46
CA VAL A 56 13.28 -6.89 8.05
C VAL A 56 14.10 -6.16 9.10
N TRP A 57 14.31 -6.84 10.23
CA TRP A 57 15.02 -6.31 11.38
C TRP A 57 16.45 -6.85 11.41
N ASP A 58 17.35 -6.07 11.98
CA ASP A 58 18.72 -6.41 12.30
C ASP A 58 19.54 -6.83 11.05
N GLU A 59 20.54 -7.68 11.25
CA GLU A 59 21.50 -8.10 10.22
C GLU A 59 20.84 -8.83 9.04
N ALA A 60 19.73 -9.53 9.26
CA ALA A 60 19.01 -10.24 8.20
C ALA A 60 18.56 -9.28 7.08
N GLY A 61 18.20 -8.04 7.43
CA GLY A 61 17.86 -7.02 6.44
C GLY A 61 19.08 -6.44 5.72
N ALA A 62 20.26 -6.54 6.33
CA ALA A 62 21.51 -6.04 5.77
C ALA A 62 22.15 -6.98 4.75
N LEU A 63 21.87 -8.28 4.87
CA LEU A 63 22.38 -9.31 3.96
C LEU A 63 21.61 -9.42 2.65
N LEU A 64 20.36 -8.94 2.60
CA LEU A 64 19.51 -9.03 1.42
C LEU A 64 19.89 -7.99 0.37
N GLN A 65 19.94 -8.41 -0.88
CA GLN A 65 20.22 -7.56 -2.03
C GLN A 65 19.08 -7.61 -3.08
N PRO A 66 18.95 -6.57 -3.92
CA PRO A 66 18.08 -6.62 -5.10
C PRO A 66 18.41 -7.84 -5.98
N GLY A 67 17.39 -8.59 -6.39
CA GLY A 67 17.50 -9.81 -7.19
C GLY A 67 17.52 -11.12 -6.39
N ASP A 68 17.62 -11.05 -5.05
CA ASP A 68 17.57 -12.23 -4.19
C ASP A 68 16.17 -12.82 -4.12
N ILE A 69 16.08 -14.15 -4.22
CA ILE A 69 14.83 -14.89 -3.99
C ILE A 69 14.82 -15.35 -2.54
N VAL A 70 13.80 -14.90 -1.82
CA VAL A 70 13.67 -15.08 -0.38
C VAL A 70 12.41 -15.88 -0.07
N ARG A 71 12.56 -16.89 0.78
CA ARG A 71 11.47 -17.64 1.38
C ARG A 71 11.22 -17.15 2.78
N LEU A 72 10.04 -16.60 2.98
CA LEU A 72 9.49 -16.25 4.29
C LEU A 72 8.65 -17.40 4.81
N THR A 73 8.88 -17.81 6.05
CA THR A 73 8.03 -18.78 6.75
C THR A 73 7.50 -18.19 8.04
N ARG A 74 6.26 -18.54 8.39
CA ARG A 74 5.53 -18.03 9.57
C ARG A 74 5.58 -16.49 9.73
N GLY A 75 5.52 -15.78 8.61
CA GLY A 75 5.41 -14.33 8.57
C GLY A 75 4.01 -13.85 8.99
N TYR A 76 3.88 -12.54 9.12
CA TYR A 76 2.59 -11.88 9.31
C TYR A 76 2.50 -10.61 8.47
N ALA A 77 1.29 -10.26 8.07
CA ALA A 77 1.02 -9.04 7.31
C ALA A 77 0.25 -8.06 8.21
N ALA A 78 0.72 -6.82 8.29
CA ALA A 78 0.08 -5.76 9.07
C ALA A 78 0.11 -4.44 8.31
N LEU A 79 -0.83 -3.55 8.63
CA LEU A 79 -0.83 -2.19 8.08
C LEU A 79 0.13 -1.32 8.87
N TRP A 80 1.12 -0.76 8.18
CA TRP A 80 2.02 0.25 8.71
C TRP A 80 1.87 1.54 7.92
N ARG A 81 1.51 2.63 8.61
CA ARG A 81 1.23 3.93 7.97
C ARG A 81 0.27 3.83 6.76
N ALA A 82 -0.78 3.02 6.91
CA ALA A 82 -1.77 2.71 5.87
C ALA A 82 -1.25 1.90 4.65
N ALA A 83 -0.02 1.39 4.69
CA ALA A 83 0.55 0.49 3.69
C ALA A 83 0.58 -0.96 4.23
N LEU A 84 0.22 -1.94 3.40
CA LEU A 84 0.37 -3.35 3.74
C LEU A 84 1.86 -3.70 3.77
N THR A 85 2.32 -4.17 4.93
CA THR A 85 3.73 -4.55 5.15
C THR A 85 3.81 -5.95 5.71
N LEU A 86 4.67 -6.76 5.11
CA LEU A 86 5.06 -8.08 5.61
C LEU A 86 6.15 -7.95 6.67
N TYR A 87 6.07 -8.83 7.66
CA TYR A 87 7.03 -8.92 8.76
C TYR A 87 7.40 -10.38 9.01
N SER A 88 8.62 -10.61 9.48
CA SER A 88 9.02 -11.91 10.02
C SER A 88 8.38 -12.13 11.39
N GLY A 89 7.73 -13.28 11.59
CA GLY A 89 7.18 -13.66 12.89
C GLY A 89 8.28 -14.08 13.89
N LYS A 90 7.96 -14.12 15.18
CA LYS A 90 8.90 -14.53 16.25
C LYS A 90 9.48 -15.94 16.07
N ALA A 91 8.71 -16.84 15.47
CA ALA A 91 9.12 -18.20 15.11
C ALA A 91 9.21 -18.39 13.58
N GLY A 92 9.23 -17.26 12.85
CA GLY A 92 9.39 -17.22 11.41
C GLY A 92 10.85 -17.13 11.03
N ASP A 93 11.11 -17.53 9.80
CA ASP A 93 12.46 -17.55 9.24
C ASP A 93 12.45 -16.94 7.84
N ILE A 94 13.52 -16.24 7.52
CA ILE A 94 13.78 -15.60 6.22
C ILE A 94 15.03 -16.25 5.67
N GLN A 95 14.87 -17.01 4.58
CA GLN A 95 15.99 -17.71 3.95
C GLN A 95 16.11 -17.29 2.50
N LYS A 96 17.32 -16.89 2.08
CA LYS A 96 17.66 -16.80 0.65
C LYS A 96 17.65 -18.20 0.07
N VAL A 97 16.78 -18.44 -0.91
CA VAL A 97 16.60 -19.74 -1.57
C VAL A 97 17.14 -19.77 -3.00
N GLY A 98 17.48 -18.60 -3.56
CA GLY A 98 18.05 -18.49 -4.89
C GLY A 98 18.25 -17.03 -5.30
N GLU A 99 18.54 -16.84 -6.59
CA GLU A 99 18.71 -15.53 -7.21
C GLU A 99 18.22 -15.58 -8.68
N PHE A 100 17.72 -14.44 -9.17
CA PHE A 100 17.53 -14.11 -10.60
C PHE A 100 16.42 -14.80 -11.43
N CYS A 101 15.94 -16.02 -11.10
CA CYS A 101 15.00 -16.77 -11.95
C CYS A 101 13.55 -16.84 -11.42
N MET A 102 12.97 -15.74 -10.92
CA MET A 102 11.55 -15.70 -10.53
C MET A 102 10.76 -14.75 -11.45
N LEU A 103 9.62 -15.18 -12.00
CA LEU A 103 8.67 -14.27 -12.64
C LEU A 103 8.02 -13.39 -11.57
N PHE A 104 8.04 -12.06 -11.76
CA PHE A 104 7.43 -11.10 -10.84
C PHE A 104 6.60 -10.04 -11.60
N ASN A 105 5.60 -9.48 -10.93
CA ASN A 105 4.73 -8.42 -11.45
C ASN A 105 4.81 -7.16 -10.58
N GLU A 106 5.31 -6.07 -11.14
CA GLU A 106 5.46 -4.78 -10.44
C GLU A 106 4.24 -3.85 -10.57
N GLN A 107 3.27 -4.18 -11.44
CA GLN A 107 2.15 -3.29 -11.76
C GLN A 107 1.10 -3.21 -10.64
N VAL A 108 1.04 -4.23 -9.78
CA VAL A 108 0.09 -4.30 -8.66
C VAL A 108 0.84 -4.11 -7.35
N ASN A 109 0.73 -2.92 -6.78
CA ASN A 109 1.34 -2.58 -5.49
C ASN A 109 0.31 -2.72 -4.36
N MET A 110 0.42 -3.78 -3.57
CA MET A 110 -0.48 -4.05 -2.44
C MET A 110 -0.24 -3.10 -1.25
N SER A 111 0.87 -2.34 -1.27
CA SER A 111 1.23 -1.38 -0.23
C SER A 111 0.69 0.03 -0.49
N GLU A 112 0.15 0.31 -1.68
CA GLU A 112 -0.52 1.57 -1.96
C GLU A 112 -1.94 1.57 -1.39
N PRO A 113 -2.36 2.63 -0.67
CA PRO A 113 -3.75 2.78 -0.32
C PRO A 113 -4.56 2.92 -1.60
N GLN A 114 -5.40 1.92 -1.90
CA GLN A 114 -6.31 1.98 -3.04
C GLN A 114 -7.11 3.29 -2.93
N ALA A 115 -6.87 4.22 -3.86
CA ALA A 115 -7.63 5.45 -3.92
C ALA A 115 -9.11 5.04 -3.96
N ALA A 116 -9.87 5.47 -2.95
CA ALA A 116 -11.30 5.26 -2.95
C ALA A 116 -11.83 5.75 -4.30
N PRO A 117 -12.71 4.98 -4.99
CA PRO A 117 -13.32 5.46 -6.20
C PRO A 117 -13.90 6.85 -5.93
N PRO A 118 -13.72 7.82 -6.84
CA PRO A 118 -14.23 9.17 -6.63
C PRO A 118 -15.72 9.07 -6.26
N PRO A 119 -16.20 9.84 -5.27
CA PRO A 119 -17.61 9.81 -4.89
C PRO A 119 -18.46 10.05 -6.14
N PRO A 120 -19.61 9.37 -6.29
CA PRO A 120 -20.48 9.58 -7.44
C PRO A 120 -20.82 11.06 -7.54
N ALA A 121 -20.69 11.62 -8.74
CA ALA A 121 -20.99 13.03 -8.99
C ALA A 121 -22.41 13.35 -8.49
N PRO A 122 -22.64 14.51 -7.86
CA PRO A 122 -23.98 14.90 -7.45
C PRO A 122 -24.89 14.94 -8.69
N PRO A 123 -26.15 14.48 -8.58
CA PRO A 123 -27.09 14.58 -9.69
C PRO A 123 -27.26 16.05 -10.07
N ALA A 124 -27.15 16.32 -11.38
CA ALA A 124 -27.39 17.66 -11.92
C ALA A 124 -28.78 18.13 -11.47
N LEU A 125 -28.82 19.20 -10.69
CA LEU A 125 -30.07 19.88 -10.34
C LEU A 125 -30.65 20.51 -11.60
N ASP A 126 -31.55 19.81 -12.28
CA ASP A 126 -32.49 20.40 -13.23
C ASP A 126 -33.40 21.37 -12.46
N ALA A 127 -33.00 22.64 -12.39
CA ALA A 127 -33.84 23.72 -11.90
C ALA A 127 -34.66 24.28 -13.07
N PRO A 128 -36.01 24.19 -13.06
CA PRO A 128 -36.80 24.92 -14.03
C PRO A 128 -36.82 26.41 -13.65
N LEU A 129 -36.42 27.26 -14.60
CA LEU A 129 -36.57 28.71 -14.54
C LEU A 129 -38.07 29.05 -14.36
N LYS A 130 -38.48 29.45 -13.15
CA LYS A 130 -39.79 30.09 -12.92
C LYS A 130 -39.60 31.59 -12.74
N GLY A 131 -40.18 32.33 -13.69
CA GLY A 131 -39.98 33.76 -13.91
C GLY A 131 -40.42 34.66 -12.76
N TYR A 132 -39.62 35.67 -12.50
CA TYR A 132 -40.04 36.86 -11.77
C TYR A 132 -40.80 37.78 -12.73
N ALA A 133 -42.11 37.87 -12.51
CA ALA A 133 -42.99 38.80 -13.17
C ALA A 133 -42.79 40.23 -12.61
N ARG A 134 -42.54 41.15 -13.54
CA ARG A 134 -42.95 42.57 -13.63
C ARG A 134 -43.37 43.30 -12.33
N GLY A 135 -42.63 44.38 -12.05
CA GLY A 135 -43.25 45.71 -11.93
C GLY A 135 -43.01 46.47 -10.62
N ARG A 136 -42.16 47.51 -10.68
CA ARG A 136 -42.55 48.93 -10.67
C ARG A 136 -41.31 49.83 -10.55
N ALA A 137 -41.31 50.86 -11.38
CA ALA A 137 -40.24 51.86 -11.54
C ALA A 137 -40.09 52.79 -10.32
N PRO A 138 -38.92 53.42 -10.12
CA PRO A 138 -38.68 54.38 -9.03
C PRO A 138 -39.24 55.78 -9.34
N PRO A 139 -39.71 56.55 -8.35
CA PRO A 139 -39.92 57.98 -8.54
C PRO A 139 -38.60 58.76 -8.36
N ARG A 140 -38.48 59.85 -9.15
CA ARG A 140 -37.27 60.65 -9.39
C ARG A 140 -37.34 61.99 -8.64
N ALA A 141 -36.21 62.39 -8.03
CA ALA A 141 -35.62 63.72 -7.83
C ALA A 141 -36.44 64.96 -7.36
N THR A 142 -35.88 65.70 -6.38
CA THR A 142 -35.79 67.19 -6.24
C THR A 142 -35.27 67.52 -4.83
N SER A 143 -34.58 68.61 -4.46
CA SER A 143 -33.68 69.63 -5.03
C SER A 143 -33.27 70.52 -3.83
N ARG A 144 -32.10 71.20 -3.88
CA ARG A 144 -31.70 72.38 -3.05
C ARG A 144 -31.48 72.11 -1.55
N ARG A 145 -30.51 72.69 -0.83
CA ARG A 145 -29.68 73.90 -0.99
C ARG A 145 -28.23 73.59 -0.60
#